data_AF-A0A4R6T603-F1
#
_entry.id   AF-A0A4R6T603-F1
#
_cell.length_a   1.000
_cell.length_b   1.000
_cell.length_c   1.000
_cell.angle_alpha   90.00
_cell.angle_beta   90.00
_cell.angle_gamma   90.00
#
_symmetry.space_group_name_H-M   'P 1'
#
loop_
_entity.id
_entity.type
_entity.pdbx_description
1 polymer ?
#
loop_
_entity_poly.entity_id
_entity_poly.type
_entity_poly.pdbx_seq_one_letter_code
_entity_poly.pdbx_strand_id
1 'polypeptide(L)' 'MARQTITVTEPNDRWLKQKIEENEYASKSELINDLIRRQREQESERNWLRSELIKGEKSGLSTKSMAEILEEAKKRSE' A
#
# COMPACT_ATOMS: atom_id res chain seq x y z
N MET A 1 18.19 -13.97 -11.33
CA MET A 1 17.57 -14.01 -9.98
C MET A 1 18.67 -14.23 -8.96
N ALA A 2 18.77 -13.40 -7.93
CA ALA A 2 19.67 -13.67 -6.80
C ALA A 2 18.96 -14.66 -5.86
N ARG A 3 19.55 -15.83 -5.62
CA ARG A 3 19.01 -16.80 -4.67
C ARG A 3 19.33 -16.31 -3.25
N GLN A 4 18.29 -16.02 -2.48
CA GLN A 4 18.44 -15.76 -1.04
C GLN A 4 17.86 -16.93 -0.25
N THR A 5 18.57 -17.35 0.79
CA THR A 5 18.08 -18.33 1.76
C THR A 5 17.47 -17.55 2.91
N ILE A 6 16.17 -17.74 3.12
CA ILE A 6 15.38 -17.05 4.16
C ILE A 6 14.82 -18.11 5.09
N THR A 7 15.00 -17.92 6.39
CA THR A 7 14.38 -18.78 7.40
C THR A 7 13.03 -18.21 7.75
N VAL A 8 11.98 -18.99 7.52
CA VAL A 8 10.61 -18.67 7.92
C VAL A 8 10.24 -19.42 9.19
N THR A 9 9.31 -18.85 9.96
CA THR A 9 8.77 -19.53 11.15
C THR A 9 7.96 -20.77 10.74
N GLU A 10 7.87 -21.74 11.65
CA GLU A 10 7.18 -23.00 11.40
C GLU A 10 5.70 -22.83 10.97
N PRO A 11 4.90 -21.92 11.56
CA PRO A 11 3.54 -21.66 11.09
C PRO A 11 3.50 -21.12 9.66
N ASN A 12 4.46 -20.26 9.29
CA ASN A 12 4.54 -19.69 7.94
C ASN A 12 4.95 -20.75 6.92
N ASP A 13 5.89 -21.65 7.26
CA ASP A 13 6.26 -22.75 6.36
C ASP A 13 5.08 -23.68 6.06
N ARG A 14 4.28 -24.01 7.09
CA ARG A 14 3.04 -24.79 6.91
C ARG A 14 2.05 -24.09 6.00
N TRP A 15 1.82 -22.81 6.21
CA TRP A 15 0.91 -22.02 5.39
C TRP A 15 1.40 -21.91 3.92
N LEU A 16 2.70 -21.69 3.72
CA LEU A 16 3.30 -21.66 2.37
C LEU A 16 3.15 -23.01 1.65
N LYS A 17 3.32 -24.14 2.37
CA LYS A 17 3.12 -25.48 1.80
C LYS A 17 1.66 -25.71 1.39
N GLN A 18 0.71 -25.36 2.26
CA GLN A 18 -0.72 -25.49 1.95
C GLN A 18 -1.09 -24.71 0.68
N LYS A 19 -0.55 -23.50 0.50
CA LYS A 19 -0.81 -22.68 -0.68
C LYS A 19 -0.25 -23.25 -1.99
N ILE A 20 0.82 -24.04 -1.91
CA ILE A 20 1.36 -24.79 -3.06
C ILE A 20 0.53 -26.04 -3.31
N GLU A 21 0.07 -26.74 -2.27
CA GLU A 21 -0.82 -27.90 -2.39
C GLU A 21 -2.17 -27.54 -3.02
N GLU A 22 -2.67 -26.32 -2.78
CA GLU A 22 -3.86 -25.75 -3.43
C GLU A 22 -3.63 -25.43 -4.93
N ASN A 23 -2.43 -25.70 -5.48
CA ASN A 23 -2.02 -25.39 -6.87
C ASN A 23 -2.16 -23.90 -7.26
N GLU A 24 -2.26 -22.99 -6.29
CA GLU A 24 -2.30 -21.55 -6.55
C GLU A 24 -0.93 -21.00 -6.97
N TYR A 25 0.17 -21.67 -6.60
CA TYR A 25 1.55 -21.24 -6.88
C TYR A 25 2.45 -22.44 -7.19
N ALA A 26 3.40 -22.28 -8.11
CA ALA A 26 4.31 -23.36 -8.53
C ALA A 26 5.49 -23.56 -7.55
N SER A 27 5.81 -22.55 -6.72
CA SER A 27 6.88 -22.67 -5.73
C SER A 27 6.74 -21.71 -4.55
N LYS A 28 7.41 -22.05 -3.43
CA LYS A 28 7.51 -21.14 -2.26
C LYS A 28 8.13 -19.80 -2.65
N SER A 29 9.13 -19.81 -3.52
CA SER A 29 9.82 -18.60 -3.99
C SER A 29 8.89 -17.68 -4.78
N GLU A 30 8.02 -18.24 -5.62
CA GLU A 30 7.02 -17.49 -6.38
C GLU A 30 6.02 -16.82 -5.44
N LEU A 31 5.46 -17.57 -4.49
CA LEU A 31 4.53 -17.04 -3.48
C LEU A 31 5.17 -15.91 -2.66
N ILE A 32 6.42 -16.09 -2.21
CA ILE A 32 7.15 -15.05 -1.46
C ILE A 32 7.38 -13.80 -2.33
N ASN A 33 7.76 -13.96 -3.59
CA ASN A 33 7.95 -12.82 -4.49
C ASN A 33 6.64 -12.06 -4.73
N ASP A 34 5.53 -12.77 -4.89
CA ASP A 34 4.22 -12.16 -5.06
C ASP A 34 3.75 -11.44 -3.79
N LEU A 35 4.01 -11.99 -2.61
CA LEU A 35 3.75 -11.31 -1.34
C LEU A 35 4.57 -10.02 -1.21
N ILE A 36 5.86 -10.05 -1.55
CA ILE A 36 6.72 -8.86 -1.55
C ILE A 36 6.20 -7.81 -2.53
N ARG A 37 5.75 -8.23 -3.72
CA ARG A 37 5.18 -7.32 -4.72
C ARG A 37 3.92 -6.64 -4.21
N ARG A 38 2.97 -7.40 -3.66
CA ARG A 38 1.75 -6.84 -3.05
C ARG A 38 2.06 -5.89 -1.90
N GLN A 39 3.03 -6.24 -1.06
CA GLN A 39 3.44 -5.37 0.05
C GLN A 39 4.01 -4.04 -0.45
N ARG A 40 4.82 -4.05 -1.52
CA ARG A 40 5.39 -2.84 -2.13
C ARG A 40 4.32 -1.94 -2.75
N GLU A 41 3.32 -2.52 -3.40
CA GLU A 41 2.18 -1.79 -3.94
C GLU A 41 1.41 -1.09 -2.82
N GLN A 42 1.06 -1.80 -1.75
CA GLN A 42 0.39 -1.23 -0.58
C GLN A 42 1.21 -0.16 0.13
N GLU A 43 2.53 -0.37 0.25
CA GLU A 43 3.42 0.61 0.85
C GLU A 43 3.49 1.89 0.00
N SER A 44 3.46 1.77 -1.32
CA SER A 44 3.44 2.91 -2.24
C SER A 44 2.17 3.74 -2.08
N GLU A 45 1.00 3.10 -2.01
CA GLU A 45 -0.27 3.78 -1.76
C GLU A 45 -0.29 4.47 -0.38
N ARG A 46 0.18 3.78 0.66
CA ARG A 46 0.28 4.37 2.00
C ARG A 46 1.24 5.55 2.04
N ASN A 47 2.36 5.47 1.35
CA ASN A 47 3.33 6.54 1.28
C ASN A 47 2.79 7.74 0.50
N TRP A 48 2.03 7.49 -0.57
CA TRP A 48 1.31 8.55 -1.29
C TRP A 48 0.31 9.26 -0.38
N LEU A 49 -0.54 8.51 0.32
CA LEU A 49 -1.52 9.07 1.25
C LEU A 49 -0.84 9.87 2.38
N ARG A 50 0.23 9.33 2.98
CA ARG A 50 1.01 10.05 4.00
C ARG A 50 1.62 11.32 3.46
N SER A 51 2.17 11.30 2.24
CA SER A 51 2.74 12.49 1.60
C SER A 51 1.68 13.58 1.41
N GLU A 52 0.49 13.21 0.96
CA GLU A 52 -0.61 14.15 0.74
C GLU A 52 -1.15 14.72 2.06
N LEU A 53 -1.27 13.89 3.10
CA LEU A 53 -1.61 14.34 4.45
C LEU A 53 -0.57 15.33 5.00
N ILE A 54 0.73 15.03 4.85
CA ILE A 54 1.80 15.94 5.30
C ILE A 54 1.76 17.27 4.54
N LYS A 55 1.45 17.25 3.24
CA LYS A 55 1.23 18.50 2.47
C LYS A 55 0.04 19.28 3.03
N GLY A 56 -1.07 18.60 3.33
CA GLY A 56 -2.25 19.19 3.97
C GLY A 56 -1.92 19.82 5.32
N GLU A 57 -1.24 19.09 6.20
CA GLU A 57 -0.80 19.59 7.51
C GLU A 57 0.15 20.80 7.39
N LYS A 58 1.09 20.76 6.43
CA LYS A 58 2.00 21.89 6.16
C LYS A 58 1.30 23.08 5.51
N SER A 59 0.19 22.87 4.80
CA SER A 59 -0.57 23.97 4.17
C SER A 59 -1.32 24.84 5.18
N GLY A 60 -1.34 24.43 6.46
CA GLY A 60 -1.98 25.15 7.54
C GLY A 60 -3.48 24.88 7.59
N LEU A 61 -4.06 25.02 8.78
CA LEU A 61 -5.50 24.90 8.97
C LEU A 61 -6.19 26.11 8.32
N SER A 62 -6.98 25.86 7.28
CA SER A 62 -7.82 26.89 6.69
C SER A 62 -8.88 27.33 7.69
N THR A 63 -9.00 28.64 7.90
CA THR A 63 -10.09 29.26 8.68
C THR A 63 -11.38 29.42 7.87
N LYS A 64 -11.41 28.98 6.60
CA LYS A 64 -12.56 29.12 5.72
C LYS A 64 -13.67 28.15 6.11
N SER A 65 -14.89 28.67 6.16
CA SER A 65 -16.11 27.89 6.33
C SER A 65 -16.38 27.01 5.10
N MET A 66 -17.07 25.88 5.30
CA MET A 66 -17.54 25.02 4.20
C MET A 66 -18.29 25.82 3.11
N ALA A 67 -19.05 26.85 3.51
CA ALA A 67 -19.79 27.72 2.59
C ALA A 67 -18.88 28.59 1.71
N GLU A 68 -17.77 29.09 2.27
CA GLU A 68 -16.79 29.91 1.53
C GLU A 68 -15.97 29.06 0.55
N ILE A 69 -15.64 27.82 0.93
CA ILE A 69 -14.96 26.86 0.04
C ILE A 69 -15.84 26.53 -1.18
N LEU A 70 -17.16 26.39 -0.97
CA LEU A 70 -18.11 26.09 -2.05
C LEU A 70 -18.25 27.27 -3.03
N GLU A 71 -18.35 28.51 -2.50
CA GLU A 71 -18.37 29.73 -3.30
C GLU A 71 -17.10 29.90 -4.15
N GLU A 72 -15.93 29.67 -3.53
CA GLU A 72 -14.63 29.82 -4.18
C GLU A 72 -14.38 28.72 -5.23
N ALA A 73 -14.87 27.50 -4.98
CA ALA A 73 -14.83 26.40 -5.94
C ALA A 73 -15.71 26.69 -7.17
N LYS A 74 -16.92 27.23 -6.96
CA LYS A 74 -17.81 27.64 -8.07
C LYS A 74 -17.20 28.76 -8.91
N LYS A 75 -16.63 29.79 -8.27
CA LYS A 75 -15.92 30.89 -8.96
C LYS A 75 -14.68 30.45 -9.75
N ARG A 76 -14.04 29.34 -9.38
CA ARG A 76 -12.92 28.76 -10.13
C ARG A 76 -13.34 27.90 -11.32
N SER A 77 -14.60 27.47 -11.37
CA SER A 77 -15.16 26.63 -12.44
C SER A 77 -15.85 27.43 -13.55
N GLU A 78 -16.06 28.73 -13.33
CA GLU A 78 -16.45 29.72 -14.34
C GLU A 78 -15.21 30.27 -15.06
#